data_AF-A0A1M5N1M1-F1
#
_entry.id   AF-A0A1M5N1M1-F1
#
_cell.length_a   1.000
_cell.length_b   1.000
_cell.length_c   1.000
_cell.angle_alpha   90.00
_cell.angle_beta   90.00
_cell.angle_gamma   90.00
#
_symmetry.space_group_name_H-M   'P 1'
#
loop_
_entity.id
_entity.type
_entity.pdbx_description
1 polymer ?
#
loop_
_entity_poly.entity_id
_entity_poly.type
_entity_poly.pdbx_seq_one_letter_code
_entity_poly.pdbx_strand_id
1 'polypeptide(L)'
;MTQPLLKESRLEVVPPPSVPSGIGATLRSLREARRLSPGEVSARLKFTSRQLEALETEQWDRLPTGVSLRGFVKNYGRFLEADVDALLVMLDSQVGYTAAKPVAISRAGSLGPADLPIHGEPVHRPWGWLIIILVLLFVAGFYAIERGWVPDSWLVFDWLKSLKK
;
A
#
# COMPACT_ATOMS: atom_id res chain seq x y z
N MET A 1 8.36 -25.68 69.50
CA MET A 1 8.37 -24.29 69.00
C MET A 1 9.82 -23.86 69.03
N THR A 2 10.56 -23.80 67.92
CA THR A 2 10.39 -22.82 66.84
C THR A 2 11.18 -23.29 65.61
N GLN A 3 10.52 -23.35 64.45
CA GLN A 3 11.21 -23.44 63.17
C GLN A 3 11.77 -22.05 62.81
N PRO A 4 13.03 -21.91 62.39
CA PRO A 4 13.49 -20.70 61.75
C PRO A 4 13.01 -20.68 60.29
N LEU A 5 12.20 -19.68 59.99
CA LEU A 5 11.60 -19.38 58.71
C LEU A 5 12.69 -18.90 57.72
N LEU A 6 13.37 -19.84 57.06
CA LEU A 6 14.17 -19.52 55.88
C LEU A 6 13.19 -19.14 54.77
N LYS A 7 12.89 -17.84 54.75
CA LYS A 7 12.27 -17.15 53.63
C LYS A 7 13.17 -17.37 52.43
N GLU A 8 12.89 -18.43 51.70
CA GLU A 8 13.46 -18.71 50.39
C GLU A 8 13.27 -17.44 49.58
N SER A 9 14.36 -16.70 49.42
CA SER A 9 14.51 -15.69 48.40
C SER A 9 14.38 -16.43 47.08
N ARG A 10 13.13 -16.63 46.65
CA ARG A 10 12.79 -17.02 45.28
C ARG A 10 13.46 -15.95 44.44
N LEU A 11 14.62 -16.30 43.90
CA LEU A 11 15.28 -15.57 42.84
C LEU A 11 14.20 -15.40 41.77
N GLU A 12 13.66 -14.20 41.67
CA GLU A 12 12.75 -13.84 40.60
C GLU A 12 13.61 -13.89 39.34
N VAL A 13 13.56 -15.04 38.66
CA VAL A 13 14.17 -15.23 37.35
C VAL A 13 13.41 -14.29 36.43
N VAL A 14 13.89 -13.04 36.33
CA VAL A 14 13.51 -12.14 35.25
C VAL A 14 13.85 -12.90 33.98
N PRO A 15 12.86 -13.31 33.17
CA PRO A 15 13.16 -14.02 31.94
C PRO A 15 14.13 -13.15 31.13
N PRO A 16 15.19 -13.73 30.53
CA PRO A 16 16.05 -12.96 29.64
C PRO A 16 15.18 -12.26 28.61
N PRO A 17 15.53 -11.04 28.18
CA PRO A 17 14.78 -10.35 27.13
C PRO A 17 14.60 -11.35 26.00
N SER A 18 13.35 -11.75 25.74
CA SER A 18 13.03 -12.74 24.74
C SER A 18 13.52 -12.16 23.42
N VAL A 19 14.65 -12.67 22.92
CA VAL A 19 15.17 -12.30 21.62
C VAL A 19 14.01 -12.54 20.65
N PRO A 20 13.46 -11.50 20.00
CA PRO A 20 12.30 -11.67 19.14
C PRO A 20 12.67 -12.67 18.04
N SER A 21 12.15 -13.88 18.15
CA SER A 21 12.35 -14.92 17.16
C SER A 21 11.42 -14.61 15.98
N GLY A 22 12.00 -14.25 14.85
CA GLY A 22 11.25 -13.99 13.63
C GLY A 22 10.93 -12.51 13.39
N ILE A 23 10.49 -12.22 12.16
CA ILE A 23 10.19 -10.88 11.68
C ILE A 23 8.95 -10.30 12.36
N GLY A 24 7.92 -11.11 12.63
CA GLY A 24 6.68 -10.64 13.24
C GLY A 24 6.93 -10.14 14.66
N ALA A 25 7.64 -10.96 15.46
CA ALA A 25 8.08 -10.57 16.80
C ALA A 25 8.98 -9.33 16.77
N THR A 26 9.87 -9.22 15.77
CA THR A 26 10.75 -8.06 15.62
C THR A 26 9.95 -6.79 15.32
N LEU A 27 9.04 -6.82 14.36
CA LEU A 27 8.15 -5.70 14.02
C LEU A 27 7.30 -5.26 15.22
N ARG A 28 6.75 -6.23 15.95
CA ARG A 28 6.00 -5.96 17.18
C ARG A 28 6.85 -5.27 18.23
N SER A 29 8.06 -5.77 18.48
CA SER A 29 8.98 -5.19 19.46
C SER A 29 9.37 -3.76 19.10
N LEU A 30 9.59 -3.47 17.81
CA LEU A 30 9.89 -2.13 17.30
C LEU A 30 8.69 -1.18 17.45
N ARG A 31 7.48 -1.65 17.18
CA ARG A 31 6.25 -0.88 17.41
C ARG A 31 6.09 -0.53 18.89
N GLU A 32 6.27 -1.52 19.77
CA GLU A 32 6.14 -1.36 21.21
C GLU A 32 7.24 -0.45 21.78
N ALA A 33 8.47 -0.55 21.28
CA ALA A 33 9.57 0.36 21.65
C ALA A 33 9.26 1.83 21.32
N ARG A 34 8.51 2.07 20.24
CA ARG A 34 8.00 3.40 19.87
C ARG A 34 6.70 3.79 20.57
N ARG A 35 6.17 2.95 21.46
CA ARG A 35 4.90 3.13 22.20
C ARG A 35 3.69 3.34 21.28
N LEU A 36 3.72 2.73 20.10
CA LEU A 36 2.62 2.82 19.13
C LEU A 36 1.63 1.68 19.36
N SER A 37 0.34 2.00 19.37
CA SER A 37 -0.72 0.99 19.35
C SER A 37 -0.90 0.42 17.94
N PRO A 38 -1.37 -0.83 17.80
CA PRO A 38 -1.71 -1.40 16.49
C PRO A 38 -2.70 -0.53 15.70
N GLY A 39 -3.65 0.12 16.39
CA GLY A 39 -4.64 1.00 15.78
C GLY A 39 -4.05 2.27 15.18
N GLU A 40 -3.07 2.89 15.85
CA GLU A 40 -2.35 4.06 15.31
C GLU A 40 -1.55 3.71 14.06
N VAL A 41 -0.91 2.54 14.06
CA VAL A 41 -0.20 2.06 12.86
C VAL A 41 -1.18 1.77 11.73
N SER A 42 -2.29 1.09 12.02
CA SER A 42 -3.35 0.79 11.04
C SER A 42 -3.86 2.05 10.35
N ALA A 43 -4.15 3.10 11.14
CA ALA A 43 -4.62 4.38 10.62
C ALA A 43 -3.60 5.08 9.72
N ARG A 44 -2.30 5.02 10.06
CA ARG A 44 -1.23 5.69 9.30
C ARG A 44 -0.83 4.94 8.05
N LEU A 45 -0.76 3.61 8.11
CA LEU A 45 -0.32 2.76 6.99
C LEU A 45 -1.47 2.28 6.11
N LYS A 46 -2.72 2.57 6.50
CA LYS A 46 -3.95 2.06 5.85
C LYS A 46 -3.98 0.53 5.79
N PHE A 47 -3.40 -0.10 6.80
CA PHE A 47 -3.48 -1.55 6.99
C PHE A 47 -4.68 -1.85 7.88
N THR A 48 -5.41 -2.93 7.60
CA THR A 48 -6.44 -3.37 8.54
C THR A 48 -5.76 -3.88 9.82
N SER A 49 -6.42 -3.72 10.98
CA SER A 49 -5.88 -4.24 12.25
C SER A 49 -5.57 -5.74 12.17
N ARG A 50 -6.40 -6.49 11.42
CA ARG A 50 -6.21 -7.92 11.15
C ARG A 50 -4.93 -8.22 10.37
N GLN A 51 -4.57 -7.40 9.39
CA GLN A 51 -3.32 -7.55 8.65
C GLN A 51 -2.10 -7.22 9.51
N LEU A 52 -2.20 -6.18 10.35
CA LEU A 52 -1.11 -5.83 11.25
C LEU A 52 -0.85 -6.95 12.26
N GLU A 53 -1.92 -7.46 12.87
CA GLU A 53 -1.87 -8.58 13.80
C GLU A 53 -1.33 -9.84 13.12
N ALA A 54 -1.83 -10.17 11.92
CA ALA A 54 -1.34 -11.32 11.16
C ALA A 54 0.15 -11.19 10.81
N LEU A 55 0.65 -9.98 10.54
CA LEU A 55 2.07 -9.75 10.26
C LEU A 55 2.93 -9.88 11.53
N GLU A 56 2.48 -9.34 12.66
CA GLU A 56 3.17 -9.44 13.96
C GLU A 56 3.15 -10.86 14.56
N THR A 57 2.18 -11.68 14.16
CA THR A 57 2.03 -13.08 14.60
C THR A 57 2.39 -14.10 13.53
N GLU A 58 2.96 -13.65 12.41
CA GLU A 58 3.47 -14.50 11.32
C GLU A 58 2.42 -15.45 10.72
N GLN A 59 1.15 -15.02 10.69
CA GLN A 59 0.03 -15.72 10.06
C GLN A 59 0.00 -15.45 8.54
N TRP A 60 0.97 -16.03 7.83
CA TRP A 60 1.20 -15.81 6.39
C TRP A 60 0.00 -16.15 5.50
N ASP A 61 -0.82 -17.12 5.91
CA ASP A 61 -2.04 -17.56 5.23
C ASP A 61 -3.13 -16.46 5.17
N ARG A 62 -3.07 -15.48 6.08
CA ARG A 62 -4.04 -14.38 6.19
C ARG A 62 -3.54 -13.09 5.52
N LEU A 63 -2.35 -13.12 4.92
CA LEU A 63 -1.71 -11.97 4.31
C LEU A 63 -1.68 -12.08 2.79
N PRO A 64 -1.64 -10.95 2.05
CA PRO A 64 -1.30 -10.97 0.64
C PRO A 64 0.07 -11.62 0.44
N THR A 65 0.26 -12.38 -0.64
CA THR A 65 1.52 -13.09 -0.92
C THR A 65 2.41 -12.36 -1.93
N GLY A 66 3.65 -12.83 -2.09
CA GLY A 66 4.59 -12.34 -3.10
C GLY A 66 5.02 -10.88 -2.90
N VAL A 67 4.99 -10.07 -3.98
CA VAL A 67 5.45 -8.67 -3.97
C VAL A 67 4.67 -7.81 -2.96
N SER A 68 3.37 -8.07 -2.81
CA SER A 68 2.52 -7.34 -1.87
C SER A 68 2.97 -7.53 -0.42
N LEU A 69 3.34 -8.76 -0.03
CA LEU A 69 3.86 -9.04 1.32
C LEU A 69 5.14 -8.27 1.61
N ARG A 70 6.08 -8.27 0.66
CA ARG A 70 7.31 -7.48 0.76
C ARG A 70 7.01 -6.00 0.87
N GLY A 71 6.03 -5.50 0.12
CA GLY A 71 5.56 -4.12 0.21
C GLY A 71 5.04 -3.76 1.60
N PHE A 72 4.30 -4.67 2.24
CA PHE A 72 3.79 -4.50 3.60
C PHE A 72 4.92 -4.37 4.60
N VAL A 73 5.88 -5.31 4.57
CA VAL A 73 7.06 -5.28 5.43
C VAL A 73 7.90 -4.02 5.20
N LYS A 74 8.12 -3.62 3.94
CA LYS A 74 8.84 -2.38 3.61
C LYS A 74 8.16 -1.14 4.18
N ASN A 75 6.85 -1.01 3.99
CA ASN A 75 6.11 0.16 4.48
C ASN A 75 6.12 0.22 6.01
N TYR A 76 5.91 -0.92 6.66
CA TYR A 76 5.92 -0.98 8.12
C TYR A 76 7.32 -0.72 8.70
N GLY A 77 8.35 -1.35 8.15
CA GLY A 77 9.74 -1.13 8.55
C GLY A 77 10.16 0.34 8.40
N ARG A 78 9.82 0.99 7.28
CA ARG A 78 10.08 2.43 7.08
C ARG A 78 9.38 3.30 8.11
N PHE A 79 8.12 2.99 8.40
CA PHE A 79 7.34 3.72 9.38
C PHE A 79 7.89 3.57 10.81
N LEU A 80 8.46 2.40 11.12
CA LEU A 80 9.19 2.14 12.37
C LEU A 80 10.66 2.58 12.30
N GLU A 81 11.08 3.25 11.23
CA GLU A 81 12.46 3.65 10.90
C GLU A 81 13.49 2.55 11.20
N ALA A 82 13.14 1.31 10.87
CA ALA A 82 13.97 0.14 11.04
C ALA A 82 14.80 -0.14 9.79
N ASP A 83 15.81 -1.00 9.92
CA ASP A 83 16.54 -1.52 8.77
C ASP A 83 15.63 -2.43 7.94
N VAL A 84 15.14 -1.88 6.83
CA VAL A 84 14.21 -2.54 5.92
C VAL A 84 14.87 -3.73 5.22
N ASP A 85 16.16 -3.66 4.91
CA ASP A 85 16.84 -4.71 4.18
C ASP A 85 17.03 -5.93 5.11
N ALA A 86 17.40 -5.69 6.37
CA ALA A 86 17.44 -6.73 7.39
C ALA A 86 16.07 -7.42 7.59
N LEU A 87 14.99 -6.63 7.69
CA LEU A 87 13.63 -7.18 7.81
C LEU A 87 13.24 -8.04 6.61
N LEU A 88 13.62 -7.64 5.39
CA LEU A 88 13.32 -8.43 4.18
C LEU A 88 14.10 -9.74 4.13
N VAL A 89 15.36 -9.75 4.58
CA VAL A 89 16.14 -10.99 4.72
C VAL A 89 15.45 -11.94 5.70
N MET A 90 14.95 -11.42 6.82
CA MET A 90 14.17 -12.22 7.78
C MET A 90 12.89 -12.77 7.16
N LEU A 91 12.15 -11.95 6.39
CA LEU A 91 10.94 -12.39 5.68
C LEU A 91 11.26 -13.54 4.71
N ASP A 92 12.35 -13.40 3.94
CA ASP A 92 12.76 -14.37 2.93
C ASP A 92 13.13 -15.73 3.54
N SER A 93 13.72 -15.73 4.74
CA SER A 93 14.02 -16.96 5.47
C SER A 93 12.77 -17.71 5.95
N GLN A 94 11.64 -17.02 6.14
CA GLN A 94 10.42 -17.62 6.69
C GLN A 94 9.42 -18.06 5.63
N VAL A 95 9.14 -17.19 4.67
CA VAL A 95 8.08 -17.44 3.68
C VAL A 95 8.60 -18.26 2.50
N GLY A 96 9.93 -18.39 2.38
CA GLY A 96 10.59 -18.98 1.23
C GLY A 96 10.39 -18.07 0.01
N TYR A 97 11.48 -17.73 -0.67
CA TYR A 97 11.40 -16.89 -1.85
C TYR A 97 10.66 -17.62 -2.98
N THR A 98 9.33 -17.50 -3.05
CA THR A 98 8.63 -17.59 -4.33
C THR A 98 8.96 -16.29 -5.03
N ALA A 99 10.08 -16.33 -5.77
CA ALA A 99 10.47 -15.28 -6.69
C ALA A 99 9.21 -14.74 -7.34
N ALA A 100 8.90 -13.49 -7.02
CA ALA A 100 7.86 -12.78 -7.71
C ALA A 100 8.14 -13.00 -9.19
N LYS A 101 7.26 -13.76 -9.87
CA LYS A 101 7.21 -13.68 -11.33
C LYS A 101 7.20 -12.19 -11.60
N PRO A 102 8.18 -11.63 -12.34
CA PRO A 102 8.21 -10.21 -12.58
C PRO A 102 6.83 -9.91 -13.16
N VAL A 103 6.02 -9.18 -12.39
CA VAL A 103 4.86 -8.53 -12.97
C VAL A 103 5.53 -7.62 -13.97
N ALA A 104 5.51 -8.04 -15.23
CA ALA A 104 5.83 -7.19 -16.34
C ALA A 104 4.93 -5.99 -16.10
N ILE A 105 5.53 -4.90 -15.61
CA ILE A 105 4.94 -3.60 -15.77
C ILE A 105 4.95 -3.48 -17.28
N SER A 106 3.84 -3.88 -17.90
CA SER A 106 3.62 -3.75 -19.32
C SER A 106 3.71 -2.25 -19.59
N ARG A 107 4.92 -1.81 -19.89
CA ARG A 107 5.14 -0.56 -20.59
C ARG A 107 4.30 -0.72 -21.85
N ALA A 108 3.27 0.11 -21.92
CA ALA A 108 2.41 0.20 -23.09
C ALA A 108 3.30 0.24 -24.34
N GLY A 109 3.11 -0.74 -25.22
CA GLY A 109 3.79 -0.82 -26.50
C GLY A 109 4.33 -2.21 -26.82
N SER A 110 3.50 -3.07 -27.39
CA SER A 110 3.80 -3.71 -28.68
C SER A 110 2.63 -4.61 -29.10
N LEU A 111 2.26 -4.50 -30.37
CA LEU A 111 1.21 -5.22 -31.07
C LEU A 111 1.52 -6.72 -31.20
N GLY A 112 0.48 -7.56 -31.19
CA GLY A 112 0.53 -8.96 -31.60
C GLY A 112 -0.83 -9.66 -31.41
N PRO A 113 -1.52 -10.10 -32.48
CA PRO A 113 -2.81 -10.77 -32.37
C PRO A 113 -2.61 -12.29 -32.33
N ALA A 114 -3.04 -12.94 -31.26
CA ALA A 114 -3.37 -14.37 -31.26
C ALA A 114 -4.20 -14.71 -30.02
N ASP A 115 -5.46 -15.01 -30.28
CA ASP A 115 -6.46 -15.80 -29.55
C ASP A 115 -6.06 -16.46 -28.21
N LEU A 116 -6.89 -16.25 -27.16
CA LEU A 116 -7.69 -17.28 -26.46
C LEU A 116 -8.33 -16.73 -25.16
N PRO A 117 -9.44 -17.33 -24.67
CA PRO A 117 -10.56 -16.62 -24.06
C PRO A 117 -10.49 -16.61 -22.54
N ILE A 118 -10.50 -15.42 -21.92
CA ILE A 118 -10.74 -15.29 -20.48
C ILE A 118 -11.84 -14.24 -20.29
N HIS A 119 -13.05 -14.72 -19.97
CA HIS A 119 -14.08 -13.92 -19.32
C HIS A 119 -13.59 -13.53 -17.92
N GLY A 120 -12.72 -12.54 -17.86
CA GLY A 120 -12.58 -11.69 -16.69
C GLY A 120 -13.20 -10.38 -17.09
N GLU A 121 -14.34 -10.02 -16.48
CA GLU A 121 -14.90 -8.67 -16.56
C GLU A 121 -13.75 -7.68 -16.31
N PRO A 122 -13.25 -6.98 -17.35
CA PRO A 122 -12.26 -5.95 -17.15
C PRO A 122 -13.03 -4.82 -16.50
N VAL A 123 -12.53 -4.29 -15.39
CA VAL A 123 -12.92 -2.94 -14.97
C VAL A 123 -12.40 -2.01 -16.06
N HIS A 124 -13.17 -1.88 -17.13
CA HIS A 124 -13.03 -0.91 -18.19
C HIS A 124 -13.17 0.44 -17.52
N ARG A 125 -12.05 1.03 -17.10
CA ARG A 125 -12.00 2.46 -16.78
C ARG A 125 -12.22 3.15 -18.12
N PRO A 126 -13.43 3.63 -18.44
CA PRO A 126 -13.78 3.90 -19.81
C PRO A 126 -13.14 5.23 -20.17
N TRP A 127 -12.04 5.15 -20.90
CA TRP A 127 -11.52 6.30 -21.64
C TRP A 127 -12.61 6.87 -22.57
N GLY A 128 -13.64 6.08 -22.89
CA GLY A 128 -14.89 6.51 -23.52
C GLY A 128 -15.69 7.57 -22.75
N TRP A 129 -15.64 7.63 -21.42
CA TRP A 129 -16.28 8.75 -20.69
C TRP A 129 -15.55 10.07 -20.91
N LEU A 130 -14.23 10.06 -21.12
CA LEU A 130 -13.52 11.28 -21.51
C LEU A 130 -13.92 11.74 -22.92
N ILE A 131 -14.17 10.80 -23.84
CA ILE A 131 -14.69 11.13 -25.17
C ILE A 131 -16.09 11.72 -25.06
N ILE A 132 -16.97 11.14 -24.23
CA ILE A 132 -18.31 11.68 -23.99
C ILE A 132 -18.24 13.08 -23.39
N ILE A 133 -17.37 13.31 -22.40
CA ILE A 133 -17.16 14.64 -21.80
C ILE A 133 -16.62 15.61 -22.84
N LEU A 134 -15.65 15.21 -23.67
CA LEU A 134 -15.07 16.04 -24.72
C LEU A 134 -16.12 16.42 -25.78
N VAL A 135 -16.93 15.46 -26.23
CA VAL A 135 -18.02 15.70 -27.17
C VAL A 135 -19.08 16.63 -26.57
N LEU A 136 -19.44 16.42 -25.29
CA LEU A 136 -20.42 17.26 -24.60
C LEU A 136 -19.90 18.70 -24.43
N LEU A 137 -18.62 18.88 -24.10
CA LEU A 137 -17.96 20.19 -24.05
C LEU A 137 -17.90 20.85 -25.44
N PHE A 138 -17.63 20.08 -26.50
CA PHE A 138 -17.59 20.60 -27.86
C PHE A 138 -18.98 21.06 -28.33
N VAL A 139 -20.02 20.27 -28.09
CA VAL A 139 -21.41 20.63 -28.41
C VAL A 139 -21.87 21.85 -27.60
N ALA A 140 -21.55 21.90 -26.30
CA ALA A 140 -21.87 23.05 -25.45
C ALA A 140 -21.13 24.33 -25.91
N GLY A 141 -19.85 24.22 -26.27
CA GLY A 141 -19.06 25.33 -26.79
C GLY A 141 -19.57 25.84 -28.14
N PHE A 142 -19.87 24.92 -29.07
CA PHE A 142 -20.46 25.25 -30.37
C PHE A 142 -21.81 25.96 -30.21
N TYR A 143 -22.67 25.46 -29.32
CA TYR A 143 -23.96 26.07 -29.03
C TYR A 143 -23.84 27.47 -28.40
N ALA A 144 -22.85 27.69 -27.53
CA ALA A 144 -22.59 29.00 -26.93
C ALA A 144 -22.13 30.04 -27.97
N ILE A 145 -21.34 29.62 -28.96
CA ILE A 145 -20.87 30.49 -30.06
C ILE A 145 -22.03 30.83 -31.01
N GLU A 146 -22.82 29.84 -31.45
CA GLU A 146 -23.98 30.04 -32.32
C GLU A 146 -25.06 30.94 -31.67
N ARG A 147 -25.28 30.83 -30.35
CA ARG A 147 -26.20 31.72 -29.62
C ARG A 147 -25.63 33.10 -29.30
N GLY A 148 -24.38 33.40 -29.66
CA GLY A 148 -23.74 34.67 -29.32
C GLY A 148 -23.60 34.90 -27.82
N TRP A 149 -23.54 33.82 -27.04
CA TRP A 149 -23.60 33.84 -25.57
C TRP A 149 -22.21 33.82 -24.92
N VAL A 150 -21.16 34.10 -25.69
CA VAL A 150 -19.77 34.17 -25.22
C VAL A 150 -19.39 35.65 -25.03
N PRO A 151 -19.40 36.16 -23.79
CA PRO A 151 -18.92 37.52 -23.51
C PRO A 151 -17.41 37.57 -23.64
N ASP A 152 -16.86 38.70 -24.08
CA ASP A 152 -15.41 38.92 -24.19
C ASP A 152 -14.65 38.70 -22.86
N SER A 153 -15.35 38.70 -21.73
CA SER A 153 -14.80 38.41 -20.39
C SER A 153 -14.42 36.95 -20.17
N TRP A 154 -14.87 36.00 -21.01
CA TRP A 154 -14.42 34.60 -20.97
C TRP A 154 -13.14 34.35 -21.76
N LEU A 155 -12.69 35.32 -22.56
CA LEU A 155 -11.41 35.29 -23.25
C LEU A 155 -10.31 35.86 -22.34
N VAL A 156 -10.06 35.18 -21.21
CA VAL A 156 -8.98 35.53 -20.28
C VAL A 156 -7.60 35.22 -20.87
N PHE A 157 -7.55 34.46 -21.97
CA PHE A 157 -6.32 34.06 -22.65
C PHE A 157 -6.10 34.91 -23.90
N ASP A 158 -5.17 35.87 -23.82
CA ASP A 158 -4.81 36.76 -24.93
C ASP A 158 -4.31 36.03 -26.19
N TRP A 159 -3.80 34.80 -26.03
CA TRP A 159 -3.38 33.96 -27.16
C TRP A 159 -4.51 33.63 -28.15
N LEU A 160 -5.77 33.56 -27.68
CA LEU A 160 -6.91 33.25 -28.56
C LEU A 160 -7.32 34.44 -29.45
N LYS A 161 -7.09 35.67 -28.99
CA LYS A 161 -7.34 36.90 -29.79
C LYS A 161 -6.37 37.02 -30.96
N SER A 162 -5.17 36.45 -30.84
CA SER A 162 -4.14 36.48 -31.88
C SER A 162 -4.44 35.57 -33.09
N LEU A 163 -5.34 34.59 -32.96
CA LEU A 163 -5.65 33.64 -34.04
C LEU A 163 -6.67 34.16 -35.05
N LYS A 164 -7.29 35.31 -34.78
CA LYS A 164 -8.31 35.91 -35.65
C LYS A 164 -7.77 37.09 -36.48
N LYS A 165 -6.46 37.15 -36.71
CA LYS A 165 -5.80 38.20 -37.50
C LYS A 165 -5.14 37.64 -38.75
#